data_AF-A0A964NU91-F1
#
_entry.id   AF-A0A964NU91-F1
#
_cell.length_a   1.000
_cell.length_b   1.000
_cell.length_c   1.000
_cell.angle_alpha   90.00
_cell.angle_beta   90.00
_cell.angle_gamma   90.00
#
_symmetry.space_group_name_H-M   'P 1'
#
loop_
_entity.id
_entity.type
_entity.pdbx_description
1 polymer ?
#
loop_
_entity_poly.entity_id
_entity_poly.type
_entity_poly.pdbx_seq_one_letter_code
_entity_poly.pdbx_strand_id
1 'polypeptide(L)'
;VPVITLVGRRLLGRYGLALLRAVGLDEGIAFSADEYVARAKALADDRNLRRVLHGSLRQRMAASMLCDGASGARDLEAAYRRMWRRWCES
;
A
#
# COMPACT_ATOMS: atom_id res chain seq x y z
N VAL A 1 4.42 2.10 12.60
CA VAL A 1 3.19 1.63 13.30
C VAL A 1 2.40 0.80 12.31
N PRO A 2 1.94 -0.42 12.65
CA PRO A 2 1.10 -1.21 11.77
C PRO A 2 -0.27 -0.55 11.56
N VAL A 3 -0.80 -0.62 10.34
CA VAL A 3 -2.07 0.04 9.94
C VAL A 3 -3.00 -1.01 9.34
N ILE A 4 -4.28 -0.93 9.70
CA ILE A 4 -5.36 -1.66 9.04
C ILE A 4 -6.14 -0.68 8.17
N THR A 5 -6.54 -1.09 6.97
CA THR A 5 -7.33 -0.26 6.05
C THR A 5 -8.59 -0.99 5.60
N LEU A 6 -9.71 -0.26 5.52
CA LEU A 6 -10.92 -0.73 4.88
C LEU A 6 -10.94 -0.22 3.43
N VAL A 7 -10.96 -1.14 2.47
CA VAL A 7 -10.96 -0.82 1.05
C VAL A 7 -12.30 -0.20 0.66
N GLY A 8 -12.27 1.10 0.34
CA GLY A 8 -13.43 1.83 -0.15
C GLY A 8 -13.69 1.63 -1.65
N ARG A 9 -14.90 1.96 -2.07
CA ARG A 9 -15.33 1.87 -3.49
C ARG A 9 -14.71 2.95 -4.38
N ARG A 10 -14.43 4.13 -3.82
CA ARG A 10 -13.87 5.30 -4.53
C ARG A 10 -12.34 5.31 -4.44
N LEU A 11 -11.69 6.04 -5.35
CA LEU A 11 -10.23 6.13 -5.44
C LEU A 11 -9.56 6.43 -4.09
N LEU A 12 -10.04 7.45 -3.37
CA LEU A 12 -9.52 7.82 -2.04
C LEU A 12 -9.61 6.68 -1.02
N GLY A 13 -10.65 5.85 -1.11
CA GLY A 13 -10.81 4.66 -0.27
C GLY A 13 -9.86 3.51 -0.64
N ARG A 14 -9.10 3.62 -1.73
CA ARG A 14 -8.13 2.60 -2.16
C ARG A 14 -6.68 3.02 -1.95
N TYR A 15 -6.41 4.20 -1.41
CA TYR A 15 -5.02 4.62 -1.12
C TYR A 15 -4.38 3.72 -0.07
N GLY A 16 -5.09 3.40 1.01
CA GLY A 16 -4.58 2.49 2.04
C GLY A 16 -4.24 1.11 1.46
N LEU A 17 -5.08 0.60 0.54
CA LEU A 17 -4.82 -0.65 -0.19
C LEU A 17 -3.49 -0.60 -0.96
N ALA A 18 -3.27 0.46 -1.74
CA ALA A 18 -2.06 0.61 -2.54
C ALA A 18 -0.80 0.72 -1.65
N LEU A 19 -0.88 1.50 -0.56
CA LEU A 19 0.24 1.66 0.38
C LEU A 19 0.60 0.33 1.07
N LEU A 20 -0.40 -0.39 1.59
CA LEU A 20 -0.16 -1.65 2.28
C LEU A 20 0.39 -2.73 1.35
N ARG A 21 -0.09 -2.80 0.10
CA ARG A 21 0.49 -3.68 -0.92
C ARG A 21 1.94 -3.33 -1.23
N ALA A 22 2.26 -2.04 -1.38
CA ALA A 22 3.62 -1.60 -1.68
C ALA A 22 4.62 -2.00 -0.60
N VAL A 23 4.20 -2.05 0.68
CA VAL A 23 5.05 -2.50 1.81
C VAL A 23 4.88 -3.98 2.16
N GLY A 24 4.10 -4.73 1.38
CA GLY A 24 3.84 -6.17 1.56
C GLY A 24 3.12 -6.52 2.86
N LEU A 25 2.14 -5.71 3.27
CA LEU A 25 1.31 -5.91 4.46
C LEU A 25 -0.15 -6.22 4.08
N ASP A 26 -0.35 -7.28 3.31
CA ASP A 26 -1.67 -7.66 2.81
C ASP A 26 -2.64 -8.06 3.92
N GLU A 27 -2.12 -8.57 5.03
CA GLU A 27 -2.87 -8.92 6.22
C GLU A 27 -3.56 -7.72 6.89
N GLY A 28 -3.13 -6.49 6.58
CA GLY A 28 -3.76 -5.25 7.03
C GLY A 28 -4.93 -4.77 6.16
N ILE A 29 -5.26 -5.48 5.08
CA ILE A 29 -6.28 -5.07 4.12
C ILE A 29 -7.61 -5.77 4.43
N ALA A 30 -8.65 -4.99 4.68
CA ALA A 30 -10.02 -5.47 4.85
C ALA A 30 -10.93 -4.99 3.71
N PHE A 31 -11.80 -5.86 3.21
CA PHE A 31 -12.77 -5.54 2.17
C PHE A 31 -14.21 -5.39 2.70
N SER A 32 -14.41 -5.64 3.99
CA SER A 32 -15.68 -5.42 4.69
C SER A 32 -15.43 -4.84 6.08
N ALA A 33 -16.47 -4.25 6.69
CA ALA A 33 -16.40 -3.75 8.06
C ALA A 33 -16.09 -4.88 9.06
N ASP A 34 -16.66 -6.06 8.86
CA ASP A 34 -16.43 -7.23 9.71
C ASP A 34 -14.98 -7.71 9.63
N GLU A 35 -14.40 -7.77 8.42
CA GLU A 35 -12.98 -8.08 8.26
C GLU A 35 -12.09 -7.02 8.91
N TYR A 36 -12.45 -5.75 8.81
CA TYR A 36 -11.70 -4.66 9.42
C TYR A 36 -11.66 -4.82 10.94
N VAL A 37 -12.80 -5.07 11.57
CA VAL A 37 -12.92 -5.31 13.01
C VAL A 37 -12.14 -6.56 13.41
N ALA A 38 -12.30 -7.67 12.69
CA ALA A 38 -11.61 -8.93 12.98
C ALA A 38 -10.08 -8.77 12.92
N ARG A 39 -9.56 -8.10 11.89
CA ARG A 39 -8.12 -7.83 11.74
C ARG A 39 -7.59 -6.87 12.79
N ALA A 40 -8.33 -5.80 13.09
CA ALA A 40 -7.96 -4.86 14.15
C ALA A 40 -7.90 -5.55 15.51
N LYS A 41 -8.87 -6.42 15.82
CA LYS A 41 -8.88 -7.23 17.04
C LYS A 41 -7.70 -8.19 17.10
N ALA A 42 -7.45 -8.95 16.03
CA ALA A 42 -6.30 -9.86 15.96
C ALA A 42 -4.98 -9.13 16.20
N LEU A 43 -4.80 -7.95 15.61
CA LEU A 43 -3.62 -7.11 15.82
C LEU A 43 -3.53 -6.58 17.27
N ALA A 44 -4.65 -6.24 17.90
CA ALA A 44 -4.72 -5.74 19.27
C ALA A 44 -4.45 -6.85 20.32
N ASP A 45 -4.88 -8.07 20.05
CA ASP A 45 -4.74 -9.20 20.98
C ASP A 45 -3.33 -9.84 20.90
N ASP A 46 -2.70 -9.85 19.72
CA ASP A 46 -1.40 -10.51 19.52
C ASP A 46 -0.18 -9.58 19.73
N ARG A 47 0.41 -9.62 20.93
CA ARG A 47 1.64 -8.88 21.27
C ARG A 47 2.85 -9.28 20.42
N ASN A 48 2.98 -10.56 20.06
CA ASN A 48 4.11 -11.04 19.29
C ASN A 48 4.04 -10.54 17.85
N LEU A 49 2.86 -10.61 17.23
CA LEU A 49 2.60 -10.03 15.92
C LEU A 49 2.95 -8.54 15.90
N ARG A 50 2.48 -7.76 16.89
CA ARG A 50 2.84 -6.33 16.98
C ARG A 50 4.34 -6.12 17.04
N ARG A 51 5.07 -6.86 17.89
CA ARG A 51 6.53 -6.75 18.00
C ARG A 51 7.22 -7.04 16.67
N VAL A 52 6.82 -8.11 15.97
CA VAL A 52 7.38 -8.50 14.66
C VAL A 52 7.11 -7.43 13.60
N LEU A 53 5.87 -6.91 13.54
CA LEU A 53 5.51 -5.85 12.61
C LEU A 53 6.28 -4.57 12.92
N HIS A 54 6.36 -4.13 14.17
CA HIS A 54 7.16 -2.96 14.55
C HIS A 54 8.64 -3.11 14.19
N GLY A 55 9.20 -4.32 14.34
CA GLY A 55 10.59 -4.61 13.99
C GLY A 55 10.87 -4.62 12.48
N SER A 56 9.91 -5.05 11.66
CA SER A 56 10.13 -5.22 10.21
C SER A 56 9.63 -4.06 9.34
N LEU A 57 8.63 -3.29 9.80
CA LEU A 57 7.96 -2.28 8.98
C LEU A 57 8.89 -1.19 8.45
N ARG A 58 9.89 -0.76 9.21
CA ARG A 58 10.83 0.27 8.75
C ARG A 58 11.65 -0.22 7.54
N GLN A 59 12.14 -1.46 7.61
CA GLN A 59 12.89 -2.06 6.51
C GLN A 59 12.00 -2.31 5.29
N ARG A 60 10.76 -2.82 5.51
CA ARG A 60 9.77 -2.99 4.43
C ARG A 60 9.46 -1.69 3.72
N MET A 61 9.27 -0.60 4.46
CA MET A 61 9.06 0.74 3.89
C MET A 61 10.26 1.18 3.04
N ALA A 62 11.47 1.10 3.59
CA ALA A 62 12.68 1.52 2.90
C ALA A 62 12.96 0.70 1.62
N ALA A 63 12.59 -0.58 1.61
CA ALA A 63 12.72 -1.46 0.44
C ALA A 63 11.54 -1.37 -0.54
N SER A 64 10.47 -0.65 -0.20
CA SER A 64 9.29 -0.55 -1.05
C SER A 64 9.46 0.47 -2.18
N MET A 65 8.66 0.31 -3.23
CA MET A 65 8.54 1.29 -4.32
C MET A 65 8.12 2.70 -3.84
N LEU A 66 7.54 2.83 -2.64
CA LEU A 66 7.19 4.14 -2.07
C LEU A 66 8.43 4.99 -1.75
N CYS A 67 9.57 4.35 -1.50
CA CYS A 67 10.84 5.02 -1.23
C CYS A 67 11.82 4.96 -2.40
N ASP A 68 11.46 4.30 -3.51
CA ASP A 68 12.25 4.29 -4.75
C ASP A 68 11.78 5.40 -5.70
N GLY A 69 12.16 6.63 -5.37
CA GLY A 69 11.79 7.81 -6.17
C GLY A 69 12.33 7.77 -7.61
N ALA A 70 13.49 7.15 -7.83
CA ALA A 70 14.11 7.07 -9.14
C ALA A 70 13.34 6.14 -10.10
N SER A 71 12.89 4.98 -9.61
CA SER A 71 12.00 4.11 -10.40
C SER A 71 10.64 4.75 -10.60
N GLY A 72 10.07 5.38 -9.57
CA GLY A 72 8.81 6.12 -9.70
C GLY A 72 8.85 7.23 -10.76
N ALA A 73 9.95 7.99 -10.82
CA ALA A 73 10.15 9.01 -11.85
C ALA A 73 10.21 8.42 -13.26
N ARG A 74 10.97 7.33 -13.45
CA ARG A 74 11.07 6.63 -14.74
C ARG A 74 9.72 6.09 -15.22
N ASP A 75 8.91 5.53 -14.32
CA ASP A 75 7.58 5.05 -14.65
C ASP A 75 6.65 6.19 -15.11
N LEU A 76 6.75 7.34 -14.44
CA LEU A 76 5.99 8.54 -14.79
C LEU A 76 6.43 9.11 -16.16
N GLU A 77 7.73 9.23 -16.40
CA GLU A 77 8.30 9.67 -17.68
C GLU A 77 7.86 8.76 -18.83
N ALA A 78 7.88 7.44 -18.61
CA ALA A 78 7.40 6.47 -19.58
C ALA A 78 5.90 6.64 -19.85
N ALA A 79 5.10 6.91 -18.83
CA ALA A 79 3.67 7.19 -18.98
C ALA A 79 3.43 8.47 -19.80
N TYR A 80 4.15 9.56 -19.51
CA TYR A 80 4.06 10.79 -20.28
C TYR A 80 4.48 10.59 -21.74
N ARG A 81 5.57 9.84 -21.98
CA ARG A 81 6.03 9.53 -23.34
C ARG A 81 4.97 8.76 -24.14
N ARG A 82 4.28 7.80 -23.50
CA ARG A 82 3.16 7.07 -24.13
C ARG A 82 1.97 7.97 -24.43
N MET A 83 1.61 8.86 -23.51
CA MET A 83 0.54 9.84 -23.73
C MET A 83 0.86 10.76 -24.91
N TRP A 84 2.09 11.26 -24.97
CA TRP A 84 2.56 12.12 -26.06
C TRP A 84 2.51 11.43 -27.42
N ARG A 85 3.05 10.21 -27.55
CA ARG A 85 3.05 9.47 -28.83
C ARG A 85 1.64 9.25 -29.36
N ARG A 86 0.71 8.83 -28.48
CA ARG A 86 -0.70 8.65 -28.86
C ARG A 86 -1.34 9.93 -29.38
N TRP A 87 -1.01 11.07 -28.79
CA TRP A 87 -1.51 12.37 -29.25
C TRP A 87 -0.93 12.75 -30.62
N CYS A 88 0.35 12.51 -30.87
CA CYS A 88 0.96 12.77 -32.19
C CYS A 88 0.42 11.86 -33.31
N GLU A 89 -0.09 10.68 -32.96
CA GLU A 89 -0.72 9.73 -33.88
C GLU A 89 -2.22 10.04 -34.11
N SER A 90 -2.78 11.05 -33.42
CA SER A 90 -4.19 11.47 -33.52
C SER A 90 -4.42 12.53 -34.60
#